data_AF-A0A0F9E5T7-F1
#
_entry.id   AF-A0A0F9E5T7-F1
#
_cell.length_a   1.000
_cell.length_b   1.000
_cell.length_c   1.000
_cell.angle_alpha   90.00
_cell.angle_beta   90.00
_cell.angle_gamma   90.00
#
_symmetry.space_group_name_H-M   'P 1'
#
loop_
_entity.id
_entity.type
_entity.pdbx_description
1 polymer ?
#
loop_
_entity_poly.entity_id
_entity_poly.type
_entity_poly.pdbx_seq_one_letter_code
_entity_poly.pdbx_strand_id
1 'polypeptide(L)' 'MKDRMIKTLEEIAKDMKNDAKRFDGCPFNGKTVAEYFGNQGAAITALANIIKSIVKEKT' A
#
# COMPACT_ATOMS: atom_id res chain seq x y z
N MET A 1 -18.72 3.06 8.02
CA MET A 1 -18.03 2.97 6.71
C MET A 1 -16.68 3.67 6.76
N LYS A 2 -16.64 4.94 7.18
CA LYS A 2 -15.40 5.71 7.36
C LYS A 2 -14.39 5.06 8.30
N ASP A 3 -14.81 4.52 9.45
CA ASP A 3 -13.88 3.86 10.39
C ASP A 3 -13.21 2.61 9.81
N ARG A 4 -13.93 1.87 8.96
CA ARG A 4 -13.36 0.72 8.24
C ARG A 4 -12.31 1.19 7.24
N MET A 5 -12.57 2.28 6.52
CA MET A 5 -11.62 2.85 5.55
C MET A 5 -10.37 3.38 6.26
N ILE A 6 -10.52 4.08 7.39
CA ILE A 6 -9.40 4.55 8.21
C ILE A 6 -8.55 3.37 8.65
N LYS A 7 -9.15 2.32 9.21
CA LYS A 7 -8.43 1.11 9.60
C LYS A 7 -7.68 0.48 8.42
N THR A 8 -8.30 0.38 7.25
CA THR A 8 -7.62 -0.14 6.06
C THR A 8 -6.44 0.74 5.63
N LEU A 9 -6.57 2.08 5.72
CA LEU A 9 -5.46 2.99 5.43
C LEU A 9 -4.30 2.81 6.42
N GLU A 10 -4.59 2.61 7.70
CA GLU A 10 -3.58 2.32 8.73
C GLU A 10 -2.88 0.98 8.48
N GLU A 11 -3.61 -0.05 8.08
CA GLU A 11 -3.06 -1.36 7.71
C GLU A 11 -2.13 -1.24 6.49
N ILE A 12 -2.53 -0.52 5.43
CA ILE A 12 -1.67 -0.26 4.26
C ILE A 12 -0.38 0.45 4.68
N ALA A 13 -0.47 1.50 5.52
CA ALA A 13 0.69 2.23 5.99
C ALA A 13 1.64 1.34 6.81
N LYS A 14 1.08 0.49 7.67
CA LYS A 14 1.85 -0.49 8.45
C LYS A 14 2.56 -1.50 7.55
N ASP A 15 1.88 -2.03 6.54
CA ASP A 15 2.46 -3.00 5.60
C ASP A 15 3.59 -2.39 4.80
N MET A 16 3.42 -1.17 4.26
CA MET A 16 4.50 -0.48 3.56
C MET A 16 5.73 -0.22 4.44
N LYS A 17 5.52 0.09 5.73
CA LYS A 17 6.62 0.24 6.69
C LYS A 17 7.33 -1.10 6.98
N ASN A 18 6.57 -2.18 7.07
CA ASN A 18 7.13 -3.52 7.28
C ASN A 18 7.90 -3.99 6.05
N ASP A 19 7.39 -3.72 4.85
CA ASP A 19 8.10 -4.00 3.60
C ASP A 19 9.41 -3.24 3.56
N ALA A 20 9.41 -1.92 3.81
CA ALA A 20 10.64 -1.14 3.83
C ALA A 20 11.70 -1.73 4.78
N LYS A 21 11.29 -2.20 5.97
CA LYS A 21 12.19 -2.89 6.92
C LYS A 21 12.64 -4.26 6.43
N ARG A 22 11.76 -5.01 5.75
CA ARG A 22 12.06 -6.35 5.22
C ARG A 22 13.07 -6.29 4.08
N PHE A 23 12.98 -5.27 3.25
CA PHE A 23 13.87 -5.04 2.11
C PHE A 23 15.17 -4.32 2.50
N ASP A 24 15.22 -3.70 3.68
CA ASP A 24 16.47 -3.14 4.22
C ASP A 24 17.53 -4.24 4.39
N GLY A 25 18.75 -3.95 3.93
CA GLY A 25 19.86 -4.92 3.91
C GLY A 25 19.72 -6.08 2.90
N CYS A 26 18.62 -6.18 2.14
CA CYS A 26 18.51 -7.18 1.08
C CYS A 26 19.41 -6.83 -0.12
N PRO A 27 19.92 -7.84 -0.87
CA PRO A 27 20.71 -7.56 -2.06
C PRO A 27 19.92 -6.78 -3.11
N PHE A 28 20.53 -5.73 -3.64
CA PHE A 28 19.94 -4.95 -4.73
C PHE A 28 20.06 -5.71 -6.05
N ASN A 29 19.02 -6.46 -6.38
CA ASN A 29 18.93 -7.23 -7.62
C ASN A 29 17.52 -7.14 -8.20
N GLY A 30 17.36 -7.57 -9.46
CA GLY A 30 16.07 -7.48 -10.17
C GLY A 30 14.90 -8.15 -9.44
N LYS A 31 15.13 -9.26 -8.73
CA LYS A 31 14.10 -9.95 -7.94
C LYS A 31 13.65 -9.09 -6.76
N THR A 32 14.60 -8.63 -5.95
CA THR A 32 14.33 -7.76 -4.78
C THR A 32 13.59 -6.49 -5.20
N VAL A 33 14.06 -5.85 -6.27
CA VAL A 33 13.45 -4.62 -6.81
C VAL A 33 12.03 -4.89 -7.32
N ALA A 34 11.84 -5.93 -8.13
CA ALA A 34 10.52 -6.28 -8.66
C ALA A 34 9.51 -6.58 -7.55
N GLU A 35 9.94 -7.27 -6.49
CA GLU A 35 9.07 -7.58 -5.36
C GLU A 35 8.70 -6.32 -4.57
N TYR A 36 9.66 -5.44 -4.28
CA TYR A 36 9.39 -4.18 -3.58
C TYR A 36 8.42 -3.28 -4.37
N PHE A 37 8.65 -3.11 -5.67
CA PHE A 37 7.74 -2.33 -6.52
C PHE A 37 6.38 -3.02 -6.71
N GLY A 38 6.34 -4.35 -6.73
CA GLY A 38 5.09 -5.11 -6.76
C GLY A 38 4.21 -4.81 -5.54
N ASN A 39 4.81 -4.82 -4.35
CA ASN A 39 4.11 -4.45 -3.11
C ASN A 39 3.63 -3.00 -3.13
N GLN A 40 4.48 -2.07 -3.60
CA GLN A 40 4.09 -0.67 -3.74
C GLN A 40 2.91 -0.48 -4.72
N GLY A 41 2.93 -1.18 -5.86
CA GLY A 41 1.85 -1.13 -6.85
C GLY A 41 0.52 -1.63 -6.30
N ALA A 42 0.55 -2.70 -5.49
CA ALA A 42 -0.63 -3.21 -4.80
C ALA A 42 -1.19 -2.18 -3.79
N ALA A 43 -0.33 -1.56 -2.98
CA ALA A 43 -0.71 -0.52 -2.04
C ALA A 43 -1.34 0.70 -2.74
N ILE A 44 -0.73 1.19 -3.82
CA ILE A 44 -1.25 2.31 -4.63
C ILE A 44 -2.62 1.98 -5.21
N THR A 45 -2.81 0.76 -5.73
CA THR A 45 -4.10 0.32 -6.28
C THR A 45 -5.19 0.32 -5.21
N ALA A 46 -4.87 -0.17 -4.01
CA ALA A 46 -5.80 -0.16 -2.88
C ALA A 46 -6.18 1.28 -2.48
N LEU A 47 -5.20 2.18 -2.37
CA LEU A 47 -5.42 3.60 -2.07
C LEU A 47 -6.31 4.27 -3.12
N ALA A 48 -6.05 4.04 -4.41
CA ALA A 48 -6.84 4.60 -5.49
C ALA A 48 -8.31 4.16 -5.44
N ASN A 49 -8.57 2.89 -5.10
CA ASN A 49 -9.92 2.37 -4.95
C ASN A 49 -10.66 3.00 -3.75
N ILE A 50 -9.96 3.19 -2.63
CA ILE A 50 -10.52 3.88 -1.46
C ILE A 50 -10.87 5.33 -1.82
N ILE A 51 -9.96 6.06 -2.48
CA ILE A 51 -10.20 7.44 -2.91
C ILE A 51 -11.40 7.52 -3.86
N LYS A 52 -11.49 6.59 -4.83
CA LYS A 52 -12.63 6.51 -5.76
C LYS A 52 -13.95 6.29 -5.02
N SER A 53 -13.96 5.50 -3.95
CA SER A 53 -15.14 5.33 -3.08
C SER A 53 -15.55 6.66 -2.43
N ILE A 54 -14.59 7.40 -1.86
CA ILE A 54 -14.85 8.69 -1.19
C ILE A 54 -15.43 9.71 -2.18
N VAL A 55 -14.87 9.78 -3.39
CA VAL A 55 -15.34 10.72 -4.43
C VAL A 55 -16.76 10.36 -4.88
N LYS A 56 -17.05 9.06 -5.08
CA LYS A 56 -18.40 8.61 -5.44
C LYS A 56 -19.45 8.89 -4.36
N GLU A 57 -19.11 8.81 -3.08
CA GLU A 57 -20.05 9.16 -2.00
C GLU A 57 -20.37 10.66 -1.94
N LYS A 58 -19.53 11.51 -2.54
CA LYS A 58 -19.69 12.97 -2.57
C LYS A 58 -20.42 13.49 -3.81
N THR A 59 -20.72 12.62 -4.78
CA THR A 59 -21.36 12.98 -6.06
C THR A 59 -22.72 12.31 -6.15
#